data_AF-A0A6G0I8B6-F1
#
_entry.id   AF-A0A6G0I8B6-F1
#
_cell.length_a   1.000
_cell.length_b   1.000
_cell.length_c   1.000
_cell.angle_alpha   90.00
_cell.angle_beta   90.00
_cell.angle_gamma   90.00
#
_symmetry.space_group_name_H-M   'P 1'
#
loop_
_entity.id
_entity.type
_entity.pdbx_description
1 polymer ?
#
loop_
_entity_poly.entity_id
_entity_poly.type
_entity_poly.pdbx_seq_one_letter_code
_entity_poly.pdbx_strand_id
1 'polypeptide(L)'
;MVNQLGKFVPNLAEKDKALRDLLSKKNQWFWGPDQRKAFASLKQELSSTPVLQLYDPNKNLKISADASSYGLGGVLLQEHQGIWAPVAYASRALTSTEQRYAQVEKEALALTWACERFSDFIIGLHFELETDHKPLVSLLGGQALDALPPRIQRFRMRLMRYRYTITHVPGKSLTTADTLSRAPLKNSGVINGDGLMEETNIYVDAVMANLPASETYLSELRKQLRADSICAELMRYCAEGWPDRSRLDTLVRPYWAERAVLSTHNGLLLRGTRLVIPSVMRNSVLEKIHEGHQGTVKCRERAKQSMCCVCQRTSKRS
;
A
#
# COMPACT_ATOMS: atom_id res chain seq x y z
N MET A 1 -17.82 1.16 9.06
CA MET A 1 -18.10 -0.24 9.43
C MET A 1 -19.58 -0.54 9.57
N VAL A 2 -20.25 -0.12 10.66
CA VAL A 2 -21.61 -0.60 11.01
C VAL A 2 -22.64 -0.30 9.93
N ASN A 3 -22.62 0.91 9.35
CA ASN A 3 -23.54 1.28 8.26
C ASN A 3 -23.39 0.41 7.00
N GLN A 4 -22.18 -0.06 6.68
CA GLN A 4 -21.94 -0.92 5.52
C GLN A 4 -22.47 -2.34 5.76
N LEU A 5 -22.42 -2.79 7.01
CA LEU A 5 -22.93 -4.07 7.47
C LEU A 5 -24.40 -3.98 7.91
N GLY A 6 -25.01 -2.80 7.87
CA GLY A 6 -26.35 -2.54 8.40
C GLY A 6 -27.45 -3.32 7.72
N LYS A 7 -27.24 -3.73 6.46
CA LYS A 7 -28.13 -4.66 5.74
C LYS A 7 -28.24 -6.04 6.41
N PHE A 8 -27.27 -6.41 7.23
CA PHE A 8 -27.24 -7.68 7.98
C PHE A 8 -27.61 -7.52 9.46
N VAL A 9 -27.80 -6.27 9.92
CA VAL A 9 -28.14 -5.96 11.31
C VAL A 9 -29.61 -5.58 11.39
N PRO A 10 -30.49 -6.43 11.95
CA PRO A 10 -31.91 -6.11 12.07
C PRO A 10 -32.09 -4.88 12.97
N ASN A 11 -32.94 -3.95 12.55
CA ASN A 11 -33.27 -2.70 13.27
C ASN A 11 -32.04 -1.83 13.63
N LEU A 12 -31.04 -1.76 12.73
CA LEU A 12 -29.83 -0.96 12.97
C LEU A 12 -30.15 0.50 13.37
N ALA A 13 -31.09 1.16 12.68
CA ALA A 13 -31.42 2.58 12.92
C ALA A 13 -31.96 2.87 14.33
N GLU A 14 -32.51 1.85 14.99
CA GLU A 14 -33.02 1.95 16.35
C GLU A 14 -31.90 1.67 17.36
N LYS A 15 -31.05 0.68 17.06
CA LYS A 15 -29.89 0.29 17.88
C LYS A 15 -28.74 1.30 17.84
N ASP A 16 -28.55 1.97 16.70
CA ASP A 16 -27.51 2.97 16.50
C ASP A 16 -27.94 4.39 16.91
N LYS A 17 -29.23 4.59 17.24
CA LYS A 17 -29.81 5.91 17.52
C LYS A 17 -29.01 6.69 18.56
N ALA A 18 -28.69 6.06 19.69
CA ALA A 18 -27.92 6.69 20.76
C ALA A 18 -26.51 7.14 20.32
N LEU A 19 -25.92 6.48 19.32
CA LEU A 19 -24.61 6.84 18.74
C LEU A 19 -24.76 7.87 17.62
N ARG A 20 -25.80 7.77 16.80
CA ARG A 20 -26.10 8.71 15.71
C ARG A 20 -26.49 10.08 16.25
N ASP A 21 -27.15 10.12 17.41
CA ASP A 21 -27.48 11.36 18.12
C ASP A 21 -26.22 12.10 18.59
N LEU A 22 -25.09 11.42 18.82
CA LEU A 22 -23.80 12.06 19.13
C LEU A 22 -23.16 12.77 17.93
N LEU A 23 -23.55 12.40 16.69
CA LEU A 23 -23.04 13.02 15.46
C LEU A 23 -23.80 14.30 15.10
N SER A 24 -24.94 14.56 15.75
CA SER A 24 -25.75 15.75 15.52
C SER A 24 -25.13 16.97 16.20
N LYS A 25 -24.93 18.06 15.43
CA LYS A 25 -24.46 19.35 15.97
C LYS A 25 -25.43 19.99 16.98
N LYS A 26 -26.67 19.51 17.06
CA LYS A 26 -27.69 20.01 17.99
C LYS A 26 -27.56 19.43 19.40
N ASN A 27 -26.81 18.35 19.56
CA ASN A 27 -26.69 17.63 20.81
C ASN A 27 -25.31 17.86 21.43
N GLN A 28 -25.26 17.98 22.75
CA GLN A 28 -23.99 18.00 23.47
C GLN A 28 -23.39 16.59 23.46
N TRP A 29 -22.10 16.49 23.16
CA TRP A 29 -21.41 15.20 23.14
C TRP A 29 -21.29 14.67 24.57
N PHE A 30 -21.91 13.52 24.85
CA PHE A 30 -21.87 12.87 26.16
C PHE A 30 -21.85 11.34 26.01
N TRP A 31 -20.80 10.71 26.54
CA TRP A 31 -20.64 9.25 26.48
C TRP A 31 -21.20 8.56 27.74
N GLY A 32 -22.50 8.31 27.73
CA GLY A 32 -23.26 7.74 28.84
C GLY A 32 -23.41 6.20 28.80
N PRO A 33 -24.24 5.67 29.71
CA PRO A 33 -24.58 4.24 29.76
C PRO A 33 -25.28 3.75 28.48
N ASP A 34 -26.18 4.56 27.92
CA ASP A 34 -26.95 4.21 26.73
C ASP A 34 -26.07 4.07 25.49
N GLN A 35 -25.10 4.99 25.32
CA GLN A 35 -24.11 4.93 24.25
C GLN A 35 -23.21 3.70 24.40
N ARG A 36 -22.76 3.39 25.63
CA ARG A 36 -21.97 2.18 25.91
C ARG A 36 -22.75 0.91 25.60
N LYS A 37 -24.02 0.84 26.00
CA LYS A 37 -24.90 -0.31 25.76
C LYS A 37 -25.16 -0.51 24.27
N ALA A 38 -25.49 0.57 23.55
CA ALA A 38 -25.65 0.54 22.10
C ALA A 38 -24.37 0.05 21.40
N PHE A 39 -23.21 0.57 21.79
CA PHE A 39 -21.93 0.17 21.21
C PHE A 39 -21.58 -1.31 21.49
N ALA A 40 -21.80 -1.80 22.72
CA ALA A 40 -21.55 -3.19 23.08
C ALA A 40 -22.50 -4.15 22.34
N SER A 41 -23.78 -3.79 22.22
CA SER A 41 -24.77 -4.56 21.48
C SER A 41 -24.42 -4.66 19.99
N LEU A 42 -24.02 -3.54 19.36
CA LEU A 42 -23.58 -3.55 17.97
C LEU A 42 -22.34 -4.41 17.76
N LYS A 43 -21.38 -4.39 18.69
CA LYS A 43 -20.22 -5.31 18.62
C LYS A 43 -20.63 -6.77 18.66
N GLN A 44 -21.56 -7.15 19.54
CA GLN A 44 -22.04 -8.53 19.61
C GLN A 44 -22.77 -8.94 18.34
N GLU A 45 -23.59 -8.05 17.76
CA GLU A 45 -24.32 -8.35 16.53
C GLU A 45 -23.43 -8.45 15.29
N LEU A 46 -22.39 -7.61 15.20
CA LEU A 46 -21.43 -7.70 14.10
C LEU A 46 -20.59 -8.98 14.16
N SER A 47 -20.45 -9.56 15.36
CA SER A 47 -19.77 -10.84 15.60
C SER A 47 -20.70 -12.04 15.56
N SER A 48 -22.01 -11.85 15.36
CA SER A 48 -22.99 -12.94 15.37
C SER A 48 -23.35 -13.41 13.95
N THR A 49 -23.86 -14.64 13.88
CA THR A 49 -24.19 -15.40 12.67
C THR A 49 -25.15 -14.74 11.66
N PRO A 50 -26.02 -13.76 11.97
CA PRO A 50 -26.74 -13.01 10.93
C PRO A 50 -25.83 -12.10 10.10
N VAL A 51 -24.69 -11.66 10.63
CA VAL A 51 -23.72 -10.80 9.92
C VAL A 51 -22.57 -11.60 9.33
N LEU A 52 -22.07 -12.60 10.04
CA LEU A 52 -21.01 -13.50 9.56
C LEU A 52 -21.61 -14.72 8.87
N GLN A 53 -21.38 -14.81 7.57
CA GLN A 53 -21.89 -15.90 6.76
C GLN A 53 -20.94 -17.11 6.79
N LEU A 54 -21.50 -18.32 6.86
CA LEU A 54 -20.73 -19.56 6.73
C LEU A 54 -20.09 -19.64 5.34
N TYR A 55 -18.80 -19.98 5.33
CA TYR A 55 -18.01 -20.13 4.12
C TYR A 55 -18.54 -21.27 3.23
N ASP A 56 -18.66 -21.01 1.93
CA ASP A 56 -19.05 -21.98 0.92
C ASP A 56 -18.09 -21.96 -0.28
N PRO A 57 -17.35 -23.05 -0.58
CA PRO A 57 -16.32 -23.04 -1.61
C PRO A 57 -16.85 -22.84 -3.03
N ASN A 58 -18.16 -22.99 -3.28
CA ASN A 58 -18.74 -22.86 -4.61
C ASN A 58 -19.21 -21.43 -4.93
N LYS A 59 -19.03 -20.50 -3.99
CA LYS A 59 -19.49 -19.10 -4.14
C LYS A 59 -18.36 -18.17 -4.50
N ASN A 60 -18.71 -17.09 -5.19
CA ASN A 60 -17.77 -16.06 -5.56
C ASN A 60 -17.16 -15.41 -4.31
N LEU A 61 -15.85 -15.19 -4.37
CA LEU A 61 -15.04 -14.66 -3.28
C LEU A 61 -14.52 -13.28 -3.63
N LYS A 62 -14.47 -12.43 -2.62
CA LYS A 62 -13.96 -11.07 -2.72
C LYS A 62 -13.16 -10.73 -1.48
N ILE A 63 -11.96 -10.19 -1.68
CA ILE A 63 -11.12 -9.67 -0.60
C ILE A 63 -11.00 -8.17 -0.78
N SER A 64 -11.31 -7.45 0.29
CA SER A 64 -11.13 -6.00 0.35
C SER A 64 -10.14 -5.71 1.49
N ALA A 65 -9.04 -5.01 1.19
CA ALA A 65 -8.03 -4.66 2.19
C ALA A 65 -7.60 -3.20 2.06
N ASP A 66 -7.15 -2.65 3.18
CA ASP A 66 -6.76 -1.23 3.30
C ASP A 66 -5.63 -1.07 4.32
N ALA A 67 -4.77 -0.08 4.11
CA ALA A 67 -3.72 0.31 5.04
C ALA A 67 -3.92 1.73 5.59
N SER A 68 -3.84 1.85 6.91
CA SER A 68 -3.70 3.14 7.58
C SER A 68 -2.24 3.43 7.94
N SER A 69 -1.98 4.60 8.52
CA SER A 69 -0.66 4.93 9.07
C SER A 69 -0.21 3.98 10.19
N TYR A 70 -1.13 3.24 10.82
CA TYR A 70 -0.86 2.47 12.06
C TYR A 70 -1.23 1.00 11.96
N GLY A 71 -2.01 0.58 10.96
CA GLY A 71 -2.57 -0.77 10.91
C GLY A 71 -3.05 -1.18 9.52
N LEU A 72 -3.26 -2.48 9.39
CA LEU A 72 -3.81 -3.15 8.22
C LEU A 72 -5.19 -3.69 8.55
N GLY A 73 -6.12 -3.56 7.62
CA GLY A 73 -7.46 -4.13 7.70
C GLY A 73 -7.75 -4.98 6.47
N GLY A 74 -8.40 -6.11 6.67
CA GLY A 74 -8.80 -7.02 5.59
C GLY A 74 -10.15 -7.67 5.87
N VAL A 75 -10.95 -7.83 4.83
CA VAL A 75 -12.26 -8.48 4.90
C VAL A 75 -12.40 -9.48 3.77
N LEU A 76 -12.81 -10.69 4.11
CA LEU A 76 -13.26 -11.70 3.15
C LEU A 76 -14.78 -11.63 3.03
N LEU A 77 -15.26 -11.45 1.80
CA LEU A 77 -16.66 -11.37 1.42
C LEU A 77 -17.00 -12.54 0.49
N GLN A 78 -18.21 -13.07 0.62
CA GLN A 78 -18.79 -14.01 -0.33
C GLN A 78 -20.14 -13.50 -0.84
N GLU A 79 -20.48 -13.88 -2.07
CA GLU A 79 -21.76 -13.53 -2.67
C GLU A 79 -22.84 -14.54 -2.28
N HIS A 80 -23.84 -14.09 -1.51
CA HIS A 80 -24.99 -14.90 -1.12
C HIS A 80 -26.27 -14.21 -1.61
N GLN A 81 -27.03 -14.87 -2.49
CA GLN A 81 -28.30 -14.36 -3.02
C GLN A 81 -28.16 -12.94 -3.63
N GLY A 82 -27.04 -12.67 -4.34
CA GLY A 82 -26.74 -11.37 -4.95
C GLY A 82 -26.25 -10.29 -3.97
N ILE A 83 -26.01 -10.65 -2.71
CA ILE A 83 -25.51 -9.74 -1.68
C ILE A 83 -24.13 -10.22 -1.20
N TRP A 84 -23.14 -9.32 -1.25
CA TRP A 84 -21.84 -9.54 -0.64
C TRP A 84 -21.94 -9.52 0.89
N ALA A 85 -21.73 -10.67 1.51
CA ALA A 85 -21.75 -10.91 2.94
C ALA A 85 -20.35 -11.24 3.47
N PRO A 86 -19.96 -10.72 4.63
CA PRO A 86 -18.64 -10.97 5.19
C PRO A 86 -18.57 -12.38 5.80
N VAL A 87 -17.48 -13.08 5.50
CA VAL A 87 -17.16 -14.40 6.03
C VAL A 87 -16.11 -14.31 7.12
N ALA A 88 -15.12 -13.43 6.95
CA ALA A 88 -14.06 -13.24 7.92
C ALA A 88 -13.53 -11.80 7.92
N TYR A 89 -13.11 -11.34 9.10
CA TYR A 89 -12.42 -10.07 9.28
C TYR A 89 -11.02 -10.33 9.82
N ALA A 90 -10.06 -9.53 9.39
CA ALA A 90 -8.71 -9.52 9.92
C ALA A 90 -8.22 -8.09 10.12
N SER A 91 -7.50 -7.84 11.20
CA SER A 91 -6.74 -6.61 11.39
C SER A 91 -5.42 -6.89 12.11
N ARG A 92 -4.41 -6.06 11.85
CA ARG A 92 -3.09 -6.13 12.51
C ARG A 92 -2.48 -4.73 12.61
N ALA A 93 -1.74 -4.45 13.68
CA ALA A 93 -0.94 -3.24 13.77
C ALA A 93 0.31 -3.32 12.88
N LEU A 94 0.67 -2.20 12.25
CA LEU A 94 1.92 -2.07 11.50
C LEU A 94 3.11 -1.98 12.47
N THR A 95 4.20 -2.66 12.15
CA THR A 95 5.47 -2.52 12.89
C THR A 95 6.09 -1.15 12.65
N SER A 96 7.06 -0.76 13.48
CA SER A 96 7.77 0.51 13.32
C SER A 96 8.44 0.64 11.95
N THR A 97 8.86 -0.48 11.35
CA THR A 97 9.44 -0.52 10.01
C THR A 97 8.39 -0.35 8.93
N GLU A 98 7.27 -1.08 9.01
CA GLU A 98 6.18 -1.00 8.02
C GLU A 98 5.51 0.38 8.02
N GLN A 99 5.45 1.05 9.18
CA GLN A 99 4.97 2.43 9.29
C GLN A 99 5.79 3.43 8.45
N ARG A 100 7.05 3.13 8.16
CA ARG A 100 7.95 3.96 7.33
C ARG A 100 7.88 3.63 5.84
N TYR A 101 7.11 2.61 5.43
CA TYR A 101 6.94 2.29 4.01
C TYR A 101 6.20 3.41 3.27
N ALA A 102 6.41 3.50 1.96
CA ALA A 102 5.66 4.43 1.13
C ALA A 102 4.17 4.06 1.14
N GLN A 103 3.26 5.03 0.96
CA GLN A 103 1.82 4.75 1.04
C GLN A 103 1.40 3.63 0.08
N VAL A 104 1.88 3.65 -1.17
CA VAL A 104 1.57 2.60 -2.15
C VAL A 104 2.10 1.22 -1.73
N GLU A 105 3.22 1.17 -1.00
CA GLU A 105 3.79 -0.07 -0.47
C GLU A 105 2.97 -0.59 0.72
N LYS A 106 2.44 0.30 1.57
CA LYS A 106 1.53 -0.06 2.66
C LYS A 106 0.24 -0.66 2.14
N GLU A 107 -0.37 -0.05 1.12
CA GLU A 107 -1.57 -0.61 0.49
C GLU A 107 -1.30 -1.97 -0.17
N ALA A 108 -0.17 -2.11 -0.88
CA ALA A 108 0.23 -3.40 -1.47
C ALA A 108 0.47 -4.47 -0.39
N LEU A 109 1.06 -4.07 0.74
CA LEU A 109 1.25 -4.93 1.91
C LEU A 109 -0.09 -5.36 2.50
N ALA A 110 -1.08 -4.46 2.63
CA ALA A 110 -2.41 -4.80 3.12
C ALA A 110 -3.07 -5.91 2.30
N LEU A 111 -3.06 -5.77 0.97
CA LEU A 111 -3.62 -6.76 0.05
C LEU A 111 -2.90 -8.11 0.14
N THR A 112 -1.57 -8.08 0.15
CA THR A 112 -0.74 -9.29 0.24
C THR A 112 -0.96 -10.02 1.56
N TRP A 113 -0.93 -9.28 2.67
CA TRP A 113 -1.18 -9.80 4.00
C TRP A 113 -2.60 -10.37 4.13
N ALA A 114 -3.62 -9.68 3.59
CA ALA A 114 -4.99 -10.18 3.62
C ALA A 114 -5.14 -11.50 2.85
N CYS A 115 -4.54 -11.61 1.66
CA CYS A 115 -4.55 -12.86 0.89
C CYS A 115 -3.87 -14.01 1.65
N GLU A 116 -2.74 -13.74 2.30
CA GLU A 116 -2.04 -14.76 3.10
C GLU A 116 -2.79 -15.13 4.37
N ARG A 117 -3.49 -14.17 4.99
CA ARG A 117 -4.29 -14.40 6.18
C ARG A 117 -5.55 -15.21 5.90
N PHE A 118 -6.10 -15.08 4.70
CA PHE A 118 -7.26 -15.84 4.23
C PHE A 118 -6.88 -16.98 3.28
N SER A 119 -5.62 -17.42 3.30
CA SER A 119 -5.07 -18.45 2.41
C SER A 119 -5.91 -19.74 2.42
N ASP A 120 -6.30 -20.20 3.61
CA ASP A 120 -7.12 -21.41 3.79
C ASP A 120 -8.48 -21.33 3.06
N PHE A 121 -8.99 -20.13 2.81
CA PHE A 121 -10.25 -19.91 2.09
C PHE A 121 -10.08 -19.71 0.59
N ILE A 122 -8.92 -19.26 0.12
CA ILE A 122 -8.77 -18.77 -1.27
C ILE A 122 -7.79 -19.57 -2.12
N ILE A 123 -6.97 -20.44 -1.51
CA ILE A 123 -6.03 -21.28 -2.26
C ILE A 123 -6.81 -22.16 -3.25
N GLY A 124 -6.36 -22.18 -4.51
CA GLY A 124 -6.97 -22.96 -5.58
C GLY A 124 -8.24 -22.36 -6.19
N LEU A 125 -8.78 -21.27 -5.64
CA LEU A 125 -9.99 -20.60 -6.12
C LEU A 125 -9.67 -19.30 -6.86
N HIS A 126 -10.63 -18.87 -7.67
CA HIS A 126 -10.61 -17.53 -8.26
C HIS A 126 -11.36 -16.54 -7.36
N PHE A 127 -10.78 -15.36 -7.12
CA PHE A 127 -11.42 -14.32 -6.32
C PHE A 127 -11.15 -12.90 -6.85
N GLU A 128 -12.00 -11.97 -6.45
CA GLU A 128 -11.84 -10.53 -6.71
C GLU A 128 -11.04 -9.87 -5.59
N LEU A 129 -10.04 -9.06 -5.93
CA LEU A 129 -9.24 -8.29 -4.99
C LEU A 129 -9.54 -6.80 -5.17
N GLU A 130 -10.07 -6.16 -4.13
CA GLU A 130 -10.49 -4.76 -4.18
C GLU A 130 -9.48 -3.85 -3.48
N THR A 131 -9.21 -2.71 -4.12
CA THR A 131 -8.37 -1.64 -3.56
C THR A 131 -8.91 -0.27 -3.96
N ASP A 132 -8.74 0.73 -3.11
CA ASP A 132 -9.05 2.13 -3.42
C ASP A 132 -7.88 2.85 -4.12
N HIS A 133 -6.73 2.20 -4.23
CA HIS A 133 -5.52 2.79 -4.80
C HIS A 133 -5.32 2.34 -6.25
N LYS A 134 -5.87 3.12 -7.20
CA LYS A 134 -5.86 2.82 -8.65
C LYS A 134 -4.51 2.36 -9.21
N PRO A 135 -3.34 2.93 -8.82
CA PRO A 135 -2.06 2.44 -9.29
C PRO A 135 -1.75 0.96 -8.97
N LEU A 136 -2.30 0.40 -7.89
CA LEU A 136 -2.05 -1.00 -7.53
C LEU A 136 -2.65 -1.99 -8.51
N VAL A 137 -3.73 -1.61 -9.21
CA VAL A 137 -4.32 -2.43 -10.27
C VAL A 137 -3.28 -2.75 -11.34
N SER A 138 -2.45 -1.77 -11.71
CA SER A 138 -1.36 -1.98 -12.67
C SER A 138 -0.21 -2.77 -12.05
N LEU A 139 0.24 -2.35 -10.85
CA LEU A 139 1.42 -2.90 -10.19
C LEU A 139 1.26 -4.38 -9.79
N LEU A 140 0.09 -4.74 -9.25
CA LEU A 140 -0.23 -6.09 -8.82
C LEU A 140 -1.01 -6.90 -9.87
N GLY A 141 -1.41 -6.27 -10.98
CA GLY A 141 -2.10 -6.93 -12.08
C GLY A 141 -1.12 -7.40 -13.16
N GLY A 142 -0.77 -6.49 -14.08
CA GLY A 142 -0.11 -6.86 -15.34
C GLY A 142 1.30 -6.30 -15.56
N GLN A 143 1.82 -5.46 -14.67
CA GLN A 143 3.14 -4.86 -14.85
C GLN A 143 4.25 -5.92 -14.70
N ALA A 144 5.29 -5.81 -15.53
CA ALA A 144 6.46 -6.68 -15.46
C ALA A 144 7.20 -6.51 -14.14
N LEU A 145 7.69 -7.62 -13.57
CA LEU A 145 8.27 -7.65 -12.22
C LEU A 145 9.52 -6.79 -12.06
N ASP A 146 10.34 -6.72 -13.11
CA ASP A 146 11.58 -5.95 -13.17
C ASP A 146 11.36 -4.42 -13.11
N ALA A 147 10.17 -3.97 -13.51
CA ALA A 147 9.77 -2.57 -13.44
C ALA A 147 9.17 -2.16 -12.09
N LEU A 148 8.95 -3.11 -11.17
CA LEU A 148 8.34 -2.85 -9.86
C LEU A 148 9.37 -2.39 -8.83
N PRO A 149 8.98 -1.56 -7.85
CA PRO A 149 9.78 -1.33 -6.65
C PRO A 149 10.09 -2.67 -5.94
N PRO A 150 11.28 -2.87 -5.35
CA PRO A 150 11.71 -4.14 -4.77
C PRO A 150 10.70 -4.78 -3.79
N ARG A 151 10.06 -3.97 -2.94
CA ARG A 151 9.03 -4.45 -2.00
C ARG A 151 7.78 -4.95 -2.72
N ILE A 152 7.24 -4.15 -3.65
CA ILE A 152 6.06 -4.50 -4.44
C ILE A 152 6.34 -5.69 -5.33
N GLN A 153 7.56 -5.81 -5.85
CA GLN A 153 8.02 -6.97 -6.59
C GLN A 153 7.94 -8.24 -5.72
N ARG A 154 8.43 -8.19 -4.48
CA ARG A 154 8.33 -9.31 -3.53
C ARG A 154 6.88 -9.66 -3.21
N PHE A 155 6.04 -8.67 -2.95
CA PHE A 155 4.62 -8.85 -2.72
C PHE A 155 3.93 -9.52 -3.92
N ARG A 156 4.24 -9.04 -5.14
CA ARG A 156 3.69 -9.62 -6.36
C ARG A 156 4.11 -11.08 -6.54
N MET A 157 5.37 -11.42 -6.26
CA MET A 157 5.85 -12.81 -6.29
C MET A 157 5.09 -13.70 -5.30
N ARG A 158 4.85 -13.22 -4.08
CA ARG A 158 4.06 -13.97 -3.08
C ARG A 158 2.61 -14.14 -3.48
N LEU A 159 2.05 -13.15 -4.17
CA LEU A 159 0.69 -13.21 -4.72
C LEU A 159 0.55 -14.15 -5.93
N MET A 160 1.62 -14.59 -6.57
CA MET A 160 1.57 -15.48 -7.75
C MET A 160 0.97 -16.86 -7.46
N ARG A 161 0.96 -17.28 -6.19
CA ARG A 161 0.32 -18.54 -5.77
C ARG A 161 -1.21 -18.49 -5.81
N TYR A 162 -1.79 -17.29 -5.96
CA TYR A 162 -3.23 -17.04 -5.95
C TYR A 162 -3.72 -16.66 -7.33
N ARG A 163 -4.97 -17.02 -7.65
CA ARG A 163 -5.62 -16.67 -8.92
C ARG A 163 -6.65 -15.56 -8.67
N TYR A 164 -6.29 -14.30 -8.88
CA TYR A 164 -7.17 -13.17 -8.60
C TYR A 164 -7.33 -12.18 -9.75
N THR A 165 -8.42 -11.43 -9.72
CA THR A 165 -8.63 -10.22 -10.53
C THR A 165 -8.62 -9.02 -9.61
N ILE A 166 -7.72 -8.05 -9.84
CA ILE A 166 -7.65 -6.83 -9.03
C ILE A 166 -8.50 -5.71 -9.65
N THR A 167 -9.38 -5.13 -8.85
CA THR A 167 -10.30 -4.06 -9.27
C THR A 167 -10.20 -2.85 -8.36
N HIS A 168 -10.22 -1.65 -8.96
CA HIS A 168 -10.27 -0.42 -8.19
C HIS A 168 -11.71 -0.06 -7.81
N VAL A 169 -11.94 0.20 -6.53
CA VAL A 169 -13.26 0.58 -6.00
C VAL A 169 -13.11 1.86 -5.19
N PRO A 170 -14.00 2.86 -5.31
CA PRO A 170 -13.86 4.10 -4.56
C PRO A 170 -13.79 3.85 -3.04
N GLY A 171 -12.86 4.47 -2.31
CA GLY A 171 -12.65 4.21 -0.87
C GLY A 171 -13.90 4.33 0.01
N LYS A 172 -14.94 5.06 -0.45
CA LYS A 172 -16.25 5.11 0.22
C LYS A 172 -16.95 3.74 0.33
N SER A 173 -16.63 2.75 -0.51
CA SER A 173 -17.17 1.39 -0.41
C SER A 173 -16.27 0.43 0.38
N LEU A 174 -15.03 0.81 0.69
CA LEU A 174 -14.07 0.03 1.48
C LEU A 174 -14.10 0.38 2.97
N THR A 175 -15.21 0.95 3.46
CA THR A 175 -15.31 1.50 4.82
C THR A 175 -15.02 0.46 5.90
N THR A 176 -15.35 -0.82 5.69
CA THR A 176 -15.05 -1.88 6.66
C THR A 176 -13.55 -2.11 6.80
N ALA A 177 -12.82 -2.26 5.70
CA ALA A 177 -11.36 -2.42 5.71
C ALA A 177 -10.67 -1.17 6.29
N ASP A 178 -11.10 0.03 5.90
CA ASP A 178 -10.59 1.31 6.43
C ASP A 178 -10.84 1.45 7.95
N THR A 179 -12.01 1.05 8.45
CA THR A 179 -12.23 1.07 9.91
C THR A 179 -11.34 0.07 10.65
N LEU A 180 -11.08 -1.10 10.07
CA LEU A 180 -10.22 -2.11 10.67
C LEU A 180 -8.74 -1.68 10.65
N SER A 181 -8.30 -1.03 9.57
CA SER A 181 -6.93 -0.52 9.42
C SER A 181 -6.65 0.63 10.39
N ARG A 182 -7.64 1.48 10.70
CA ARG A 182 -7.54 2.61 11.65
C ARG A 182 -7.68 2.23 13.13
N ALA A 183 -8.28 1.07 13.43
CA ALA A 183 -8.46 0.56 14.78
C ALA A 183 -7.79 -0.82 14.97
N PRO A 184 -6.47 -0.94 14.76
CA PRO A 184 -5.80 -2.22 14.91
C PRO A 184 -5.81 -2.65 16.38
N LEU A 185 -6.00 -3.96 16.60
CA LEU A 185 -5.93 -4.53 17.94
C LEU A 185 -4.51 -4.36 18.49
N LYS A 186 -4.36 -3.50 19.52
CA LYS A 186 -3.16 -3.42 20.34
C LYS A 186 -3.20 -4.55 21.36
N ASN A 187 -2.76 -5.76 21.00
CA ASN A 187 -1.91 -6.57 21.87
C ASN A 187 -1.70 -8.03 21.46
N SER A 188 -0.45 -8.44 21.72
CA SER A 188 0.00 -9.68 22.36
C SER A 188 -0.20 -11.01 21.64
N GLY A 189 0.92 -11.55 21.18
CA GLY A 189 1.04 -12.93 20.76
C GLY A 189 1.61 -13.02 19.36
N VAL A 190 2.74 -13.69 19.25
CA VAL A 190 3.33 -14.20 18.02
C VAL A 190 2.22 -14.88 17.21
N ILE A 191 1.70 -14.22 16.17
CA ILE A 191 0.85 -14.88 15.17
C ILE A 191 1.59 -14.75 13.85
N ASN A 192 2.50 -15.70 13.57
CA ASN A 192 2.96 -16.24 12.28
C ASN A 192 3.07 -15.34 11.01
N GLY A 193 2.95 -14.02 11.14
CA GLY A 193 3.00 -13.02 10.07
C GLY A 193 4.33 -12.26 10.02
N ASP A 194 5.25 -12.59 10.94
CA ASP A 194 6.61 -12.03 10.99
C ASP A 194 7.44 -12.44 9.77
N GLY A 195 7.24 -13.66 9.27
CA GLY A 195 7.96 -14.18 8.10
C GLY A 195 7.74 -13.36 6.82
N LEU A 196 6.54 -12.81 6.59
CA LEU A 196 6.30 -11.95 5.42
C LEU A 196 7.20 -10.71 5.47
N MET A 197 7.30 -10.07 6.63
CA MET A 197 8.09 -8.86 6.80
C MET A 197 9.58 -9.17 6.72
N GLU A 198 10.05 -10.18 7.48
CA GLU A 198 11.45 -10.57 7.51
C GLU A 198 11.95 -10.99 6.13
N GLU A 199 11.23 -11.86 5.42
CA GLU A 199 11.57 -12.26 4.05
C GLU A 199 11.56 -11.07 3.08
N THR A 200 10.63 -10.13 3.26
CA THR A 200 10.56 -8.95 2.38
C THR A 200 11.76 -8.04 2.62
N ASN A 201 12.15 -7.81 3.87
CA ASN A 201 13.33 -7.01 4.18
C ASN A 201 14.61 -7.70 3.68
N ILE A 202 14.76 -9.01 3.91
CA ILE A 202 15.90 -9.79 3.39
C ILE A 202 16.00 -9.66 1.86
N TYR A 203 14.88 -9.80 1.15
CA TYR A 203 14.85 -9.66 -0.30
C TYR A 203 15.28 -8.26 -0.74
N VAL A 204 14.73 -7.22 -0.12
CA VAL A 204 15.05 -5.83 -0.46
C VAL A 204 16.52 -5.54 -0.17
N ASP A 205 17.04 -5.98 0.97
CA ASP A 205 18.44 -5.80 1.36
C ASP A 205 19.38 -6.52 0.39
N ALA A 206 19.03 -7.73 -0.05
CA ALA A 206 19.77 -8.43 -1.09
C ALA A 206 19.76 -7.68 -2.44
N VAL A 207 18.63 -7.10 -2.85
CA VAL A 207 18.56 -6.27 -4.07
C VAL A 207 19.42 -5.01 -3.92
N MET A 208 19.41 -4.37 -2.75
CA MET A 208 20.22 -3.17 -2.49
C MET A 208 21.73 -3.49 -2.43
N ALA A 209 22.12 -4.63 -1.85
CA ALA A 209 23.51 -5.07 -1.77
C ALA A 209 24.12 -5.35 -3.15
N ASN A 210 23.29 -5.72 -4.13
CA ASN A 210 23.71 -5.94 -5.52
C ASN A 210 23.76 -4.65 -6.36
N LEU A 211 23.48 -3.48 -5.78
CA LEU A 211 23.65 -2.22 -6.49
C LEU A 211 25.15 -1.98 -6.76
N PRO A 212 25.54 -1.62 -8.00
CA PRO A 212 26.94 -1.39 -8.37
C PRO A 212 27.44 -0.02 -7.86
N ALA A 213 27.40 0.20 -6.55
CA ALA A 213 27.77 1.45 -5.91
C ALA A 213 28.50 1.20 -4.58
N SER A 214 29.58 1.96 -4.33
CA SER A 214 30.28 1.90 -3.04
C SER A 214 29.43 2.49 -1.91
N GLU A 215 29.61 1.99 -0.69
CA GLU A 215 28.89 2.50 0.48
C GLU A 215 29.18 4.00 0.73
N THR A 216 30.41 4.43 0.45
CA THR A 216 30.80 5.85 0.48
C THR A 216 29.99 6.71 -0.48
N TYR A 217 29.76 6.23 -1.71
CA TYR A 217 28.94 6.92 -2.69
C TYR A 217 27.47 6.98 -2.27
N LEU A 218 26.93 5.88 -1.73
CA LEU A 218 25.56 5.84 -1.23
C LEU A 218 25.35 6.77 -0.03
N SER A 219 26.34 6.90 0.85
CA SER A 219 26.29 7.86 1.96
C SER A 219 26.21 9.31 1.48
N GLU A 220 27.04 9.67 0.49
CA GLU A 220 27.00 11.01 -0.10
C GLU A 220 25.69 11.27 -0.85
N LEU A 221 25.21 10.29 -1.62
CA LEU A 221 23.93 10.39 -2.33
C LEU A 221 22.76 10.68 -1.37
N ARG A 222 22.73 10.04 -0.18
CA ARG A 222 21.70 10.33 0.84
C ARG A 222 21.74 11.78 1.31
N LYS A 223 22.92 12.37 1.49
CA LYS A 223 23.05 13.77 1.90
C LYS A 223 22.53 14.70 0.80
N GLN A 224 22.94 14.45 -0.43
CA GLN A 224 22.54 15.27 -1.58
C GLN A 224 21.05 15.16 -1.89
N LEU A 225 20.45 13.98 -1.75
CA LEU A 225 18.99 13.79 -1.90
C LEU A 225 18.19 14.57 -0.86
N ARG A 226 18.70 14.74 0.36
CA ARG A 226 18.07 15.55 1.40
C ARG A 226 18.24 17.05 1.18
N ALA A 227 19.38 17.45 0.58
CA ALA A 227 19.69 18.85 0.30
C ALA A 227 18.93 19.37 -0.94
N ASP A 228 18.69 18.51 -1.93
CA ASP A 228 17.93 18.85 -3.14
C ASP A 228 16.43 18.97 -2.82
N SER A 229 15.87 20.18 -3.00
CA SER A 229 14.49 20.51 -2.63
C SER A 229 13.45 19.63 -3.35
N ILE A 230 13.70 19.26 -4.61
CA ILE A 230 12.80 18.42 -5.40
C ILE A 230 12.83 16.99 -4.85
N CYS A 231 14.03 16.46 -4.60
CA CYS A 231 14.19 15.10 -4.11
C CYS A 231 13.62 14.93 -2.69
N ALA A 232 13.84 15.91 -1.82
CA ALA A 232 13.27 15.94 -0.48
C ALA A 232 11.73 15.95 -0.51
N GLU A 233 11.12 16.75 -1.39
CA GLU A 233 9.67 16.75 -1.59
C GLU A 233 9.15 15.41 -2.11
N LEU A 234 9.81 14.82 -3.10
CA LEU A 234 9.43 13.50 -3.63
C LEU A 234 9.49 12.43 -2.55
N MET A 235 10.53 12.43 -1.70
CA MET A 235 10.66 11.51 -0.59
C MET A 235 9.53 11.68 0.43
N ARG A 236 9.13 12.93 0.71
CA ARG A 236 7.98 13.23 1.57
C ARG A 236 6.66 12.72 0.96
N TYR A 237 6.40 12.98 -0.32
CA TYR A 237 5.18 12.51 -0.99
C TYR A 237 5.12 10.98 -1.09
N CYS A 238 6.25 10.29 -1.16
CA CYS A 238 6.26 8.82 -1.07
C CYS A 238 5.79 8.35 0.32
N ALA A 239 6.20 9.03 1.39
CA ALA A 239 5.86 8.65 2.77
C ALA A 239 4.43 9.03 3.17
N GLU A 240 3.99 10.24 2.84
CA GLU A 240 2.70 10.83 3.28
C GLU A 240 1.56 10.62 2.27
N GLY A 241 1.90 10.26 1.03
CA GLY A 241 0.95 10.21 -0.07
C GLY A 241 1.07 11.43 -1.00
N TRP A 242 0.65 11.23 -2.24
CA TRP A 242 0.76 12.24 -3.29
C TRP A 242 -0.46 13.15 -3.32
N PRO A 243 -0.29 14.48 -3.37
CA PRO A 243 -1.41 15.39 -3.56
C PRO A 243 -1.97 15.32 -4.99
N ASP A 244 -3.13 15.92 -5.18
CA ASP A 244 -3.74 16.06 -6.50
C ASP A 244 -2.80 16.77 -7.48
N ARG A 245 -2.84 16.34 -8.74
CA ARG A 245 -1.95 16.84 -9.81
C ARG A 245 -2.02 18.36 -9.99
N SER A 246 -3.14 19.00 -9.65
CA SER A 246 -3.35 20.45 -9.73
C SER A 246 -2.65 21.24 -8.63
N ARG A 247 -2.33 20.60 -7.50
CA ARG A 247 -1.71 21.23 -6.32
C ARG A 247 -0.19 21.09 -6.30
N LEU A 248 0.38 20.40 -7.29
CA LEU A 248 1.82 20.17 -7.40
C LEU A 248 2.51 21.34 -8.09
N ASP A 249 3.68 21.70 -7.57
CA ASP A 249 4.58 22.63 -8.23
C ASP A 249 5.02 22.08 -9.60
N THR A 250 5.31 22.99 -10.53
CA THR A 250 5.66 22.73 -11.92
C THR A 250 6.87 21.80 -12.04
N LEU A 251 7.83 21.89 -11.10
CA LEU A 251 9.04 21.07 -11.09
C LEU A 251 8.78 19.62 -10.65
N VAL A 252 7.78 19.38 -9.79
CA VAL A 252 7.45 18.05 -9.25
C VAL A 252 6.34 17.36 -10.06
N ARG A 253 5.53 18.13 -10.78
CA ARG A 253 4.42 17.64 -11.61
C ARG A 253 4.76 16.51 -12.59
N PRO A 254 5.95 16.45 -13.23
CA PRO A 254 6.31 15.34 -14.13
C PRO A 254 6.34 13.98 -13.43
N TYR A 255 6.69 13.94 -12.15
CA TYR A 255 6.82 12.70 -11.39
C TYR A 255 5.49 12.13 -10.92
N TRP A 256 4.40 12.91 -10.98
CA TRP A 256 3.07 12.46 -10.57
C TRP A 256 2.60 11.23 -11.36
N ALA A 257 2.97 11.14 -12.64
CA ALA A 257 2.66 9.97 -13.48
C ALA A 257 3.43 8.72 -13.02
N GLU A 258 4.60 8.90 -12.41
CA GLU A 258 5.50 7.83 -11.98
C GLU A 258 5.40 7.54 -10.46
N ARG A 259 4.49 8.20 -9.74
CA ARG A 259 4.33 8.06 -8.28
C ARG A 259 4.19 6.63 -7.78
N ALA A 260 3.68 5.74 -8.63
CA ALA A 260 3.45 4.33 -8.32
C ALA A 260 4.75 3.50 -8.29
N VAL A 261 5.76 3.94 -9.04
CA VAL A 261 7.06 3.27 -9.16
C VAL A 261 8.16 3.99 -8.37
N LEU A 262 7.85 5.16 -7.81
CA LEU A 262 8.73 5.88 -6.90
C LEU A 262 8.57 5.33 -5.48
N SER A 263 9.69 4.97 -4.87
CA SER A 263 9.72 4.50 -3.49
C SER A 263 10.96 5.00 -2.76
N THR A 264 10.92 4.93 -1.43
CA THR A 264 12.03 5.33 -0.57
C THR A 264 12.52 4.16 0.27
N HIS A 265 13.84 3.98 0.30
CA HIS A 265 14.48 2.93 1.08
C HIS A 265 15.76 3.44 1.73
N ASN A 266 15.86 3.36 3.07
CA ASN A 266 17.03 3.77 3.85
C ASN A 266 17.59 5.16 3.45
N GLY A 267 16.69 6.12 3.20
CA GLY A 267 17.03 7.48 2.80
C GLY A 267 17.44 7.66 1.33
N LEU A 268 17.31 6.62 0.51
CA LEU A 268 17.51 6.65 -0.93
C LEU A 268 16.15 6.74 -1.64
N LEU A 269 16.10 7.53 -2.70
CA LEU A 269 14.94 7.61 -3.59
C LEU A 269 15.17 6.69 -4.79
N LEU A 270 14.22 5.78 -5.01
CA LEU A 270 14.26 4.77 -6.04
C LEU A 270 13.14 4.99 -7.06
N ARG A 271 13.41 4.66 -8.32
CA ARG A 271 12.41 4.49 -9.37
C ARG A 271 12.47 3.06 -9.87
N GLY A 272 11.53 2.22 -9.42
CA GLY A 272 11.65 0.77 -9.55
C GLY A 272 12.88 0.29 -8.79
N THR A 273 13.83 -0.32 -9.50
CA THR A 273 15.13 -0.79 -8.95
C THR A 273 16.27 0.23 -9.10
N ARG A 274 16.03 1.41 -9.68
CA ARG A 274 17.07 2.38 -10.06
C ARG A 274 17.19 3.53 -9.08
N LEU A 275 18.42 3.98 -8.81
CA LEU A 275 18.67 5.16 -7.98
C LEU A 275 18.30 6.45 -8.70
N VAL A 276 17.54 7.32 -8.03
CA VAL A 276 17.29 8.68 -8.51
C VAL A 276 18.49 9.57 -8.14
N ILE A 277 19.05 10.25 -9.14
CA ILE A 277 20.27 11.05 -8.98
C ILE A 277 19.94 12.56 -8.92
N PRO A 278 20.26 13.27 -7.82
CA PRO A 278 20.10 14.71 -7.69
C PRO A 278 20.85 15.45 -8.78
N SER A 279 20.35 16.63 -9.14
CA SER A 279 20.92 17.48 -10.20
C SER A 279 22.44 17.69 -10.06
N VAL A 280 22.89 17.97 -8.83
CA VAL A 280 24.30 18.23 -8.47
C VAL A 280 25.23 17.04 -8.78
N MET A 281 24.75 15.81 -8.63
CA MET A 281 25.57 14.61 -8.81
C MET A 281 25.56 14.05 -10.24
N ARG A 282 24.71 14.58 -11.13
CA ARG A 282 24.53 14.00 -12.48
C ARG A 282 25.79 14.06 -13.32
N ASN A 283 26.55 15.15 -13.27
CA ASN A 283 27.77 15.30 -14.08
C ASN A 283 28.84 14.29 -13.66
N SER A 284 29.11 14.18 -12.35
CA SER A 284 30.06 13.19 -11.82
C SER A 284 29.66 11.74 -12.17
N VAL A 285 28.37 11.45 -12.17
CA VAL A 285 27.84 10.15 -12.57
C VAL A 285 28.05 9.89 -14.07
N LEU A 286 27.76 10.88 -14.92
CA LEU A 286 27.94 10.77 -16.36
C LEU A 286 29.41 10.57 -16.73
N GLU A 287 30.32 11.26 -16.06
CA GLU A 287 31.77 11.08 -16.22
C GLU A 287 32.20 9.64 -15.92
N LYS A 288 31.78 9.08 -14.77
CA LYS A 288 32.08 7.69 -14.39
C LYS A 288 31.51 6.65 -15.37
N ILE A 289 30.37 6.94 -16.00
CA ILE A 289 29.80 6.04 -17.02
C ILE A 289 30.60 6.11 -18.33
N HIS A 290 31.24 7.25 -18.61
CA HIS A 290 32.06 7.47 -19.79
C HIS A 290 33.52 7.01 -19.64
N GLU A 291 34.07 6.91 -18.42
CA GLU A 291 35.42 6.39 -18.15
C GLU A 291 35.68 4.99 -18.73
N GLY A 292 34.62 4.17 -18.89
CA GLY A 292 34.74 2.83 -19.49
C GLY A 292 34.87 2.78 -21.01
N HIS A 293 34.77 3.91 -21.73
CA HIS A 293 34.86 4.03 -23.19
C HIS A 293 34.05 2.98 -24.00
N GLN A 294 32.90 2.52 -23.51
CA GLN A 294 32.16 1.40 -24.14
C GLN A 294 31.30 1.79 -25.36
N GLY A 295 31.47 2.99 -25.91
CA GLY A 295 30.60 3.55 -26.95
C GLY A 295 29.26 4.04 -26.38
N THR A 296 28.69 5.07 -27.01
CA THR A 296 27.53 5.82 -26.49
C THR A 296 26.29 4.97 -26.25
N VAL A 297 26.06 3.93 -27.05
CA VAL A 297 24.91 3.03 -26.91
C VAL A 297 25.01 2.16 -25.65
N LYS A 298 26.17 1.53 -25.39
CA LYS A 298 26.36 0.68 -24.19
C LYS A 298 26.42 1.52 -22.91
N CYS A 299 27.04 2.69 -22.95
CA CYS A 299 27.03 3.64 -21.83
C CYS A 299 25.59 4.08 -21.49
N ARG A 300 24.77 4.35 -22.50
CA ARG A 300 23.35 4.72 -22.30
C ARG A 300 22.50 3.57 -21.77
N GLU A 301 22.71 2.34 -22.25
CA GLU A 301 22.01 1.16 -21.71
C GLU A 301 22.40 0.86 -20.26
N ARG A 302 23.69 0.97 -19.92
CA ARG A 302 24.16 0.82 -18.53
C ARG A 302 23.61 1.90 -17.62
N ALA A 303 23.57 3.15 -18.08
CA ALA A 303 22.92 4.26 -17.36
C ALA A 303 21.43 3.98 -17.13
N LYS A 304 20.71 3.52 -18.17
CA LYS A 304 19.29 3.16 -18.06
C LYS A 304 19.03 2.00 -17.12
N GLN A 305 19.95 1.07 -16.95
CA GLN A 305 19.80 -0.09 -16.08
C GLN A 305 20.06 0.24 -14.61
N SER A 306 21.01 1.13 -14.32
CA SER A 306 21.46 1.38 -12.95
C SER A 306 20.92 2.68 -12.34
N MET A 307 20.54 3.67 -13.16
CA MET A 307 20.28 5.04 -12.70
C MET A 307 19.08 5.67 -13.39
N CYS A 308 18.33 6.47 -12.64
CA CYS A 308 17.30 7.34 -13.16
C CYS A 308 17.77 8.79 -13.08
N CYS A 309 18.41 9.26 -14.14
CA CYS A 309 18.63 10.69 -14.33
C CYS A 309 17.32 11.32 -14.77
N VAL A 310 16.81 12.26 -13.98
CA VAL A 310 15.63 13.03 -14.37
C VAL A 310 16.07 14.02 -15.44
N CYS A 311 16.04 13.58 -16.68
CA CYS A 311 16.10 14.49 -17.80
C CYS A 311 14.85 15.37 -17.73
N GLN A 312 15.02 16.60 -17.24
CA GLN A 312 14.42 17.71 -17.97
C GLN A 312 14.76 17.46 -19.43
N ARG A 313 13.78 17.56 -20.32
CA ARG A 313 14.01 17.60 -21.76
C ARG A 313 14.88 18.83 -22.07
N THR A 314 16.17 18.77 -21.79
CA THR A 314 17.14 19.69 -22.35
C THR A 314 17.37 19.19 -23.75
N SER A 315 16.61 19.82 -24.66
CA SER A 315 17.01 20.15 -26.02
C SER A 315 18.39 19.62 -26.38
N LYS A 316 18.43 18.77 -27.40
CA LYS A 316 19.58 18.64 -28.30
C LYS A 316 20.25 20.01 -28.43
N ARG A 317 21.52 20.10 -28.08
CA ARG A 317 22.45 21.01 -28.74
C ARG A 317 23.54 20.11 -29.31
N SER A 318 23.41 19.98 -30.63
CA SER A 318 24.47 19.86 -31.65
C SER A 318 25.87 19.67 -31.13
#